data_AF-A0A953AZP5-F1
#
_entry.id   AF-A0A953AZP5-F1
#
_cell.length_a   1.000
_cell.length_b   1.000
_cell.length_c   1.000
_cell.angle_alpha   90.00
_cell.angle_beta   90.00
_cell.angle_gamma   90.00
#
_symmetry.space_group_name_H-M   'P 1'
#
loop_
_entity.id
_entity.type
_entity.pdbx_description
1 polymer ?
#
loop_
_entity_poly.entity_id
_entity_poly.type
_entity_poly.pdbx_seq_one_letter_code
_entity_poly.pdbx_strand_id
1 'polypeptide(L)'
;MRIGLTYDLREAYLAAGYGEEETAELDSIETVEAVEGVLRRRGFETDRIGSVRDLAARLVAGDRWDLVFNFAEGLHGIGREAQVPALLDAWRIPYTFSDPLVLSLTLHKGMTKRVVRDAGIPT
;
A
#
# COMPACT_ATOMS: atom_id res chain seq x y z
N MET A 1 -15.86 4.39 12.83
CA MET A 1 -14.58 3.77 12.45
C MET A 1 -13.93 4.67 11.42
N ARG A 2 -12.70 5.12 11.70
CA ARG A 2 -11.89 5.96 10.82
C ARG A 2 -10.91 5.09 10.06
N ILE A 3 -11.07 5.04 8.74
CA ILE A 3 -10.24 4.26 7.82
C ILE A 3 -9.20 5.18 7.17
N GLY A 4 -7.93 4.86 7.37
CA GLY A 4 -6.83 5.49 6.64
C GLY A 4 -6.68 4.90 5.23
N LEU A 5 -6.34 5.72 4.23
CA LEU A 5 -6.06 5.28 2.87
C LEU A 5 -4.60 5.56 2.53
N THR A 6 -3.83 4.50 2.27
CA THR A 6 -2.44 4.62 1.79
C THR A 6 -2.37 4.21 0.33
N TYR A 7 -1.74 5.07 -0.46
CA TYR A 7 -1.66 4.98 -1.92
C TYR A 7 -0.48 5.83 -2.41
N ASP A 8 -0.03 5.56 -3.63
CA ASP A 8 1.01 6.35 -4.28
C ASP A 8 0.39 7.07 -5.49
N LEU A 9 0.16 8.38 -5.37
CA LEU A 9 -0.52 9.14 -6.41
C LEU A 9 0.45 9.47 -7.55
N ARG A 10 0.18 8.93 -8.74
CA ARG A 10 1.02 9.09 -9.93
C ARG A 10 1.38 10.56 -10.21
N GLU A 11 0.40 11.45 -10.13
CA GLU A 11 0.59 12.89 -10.38
C GLU A 11 1.56 13.53 -9.38
N ALA A 12 1.56 13.09 -8.12
CA ALA A 12 2.47 13.59 -7.11
C ALA A 12 3.93 13.19 -7.40
N TYR A 13 4.15 11.97 -7.88
CA TYR A 13 5.47 11.49 -8.25
C TYR A 13 5.97 12.12 -9.56
N LEU A 14 5.12 12.29 -10.57
CA LEU A 14 5.48 13.05 -11.77
C LEU A 14 5.88 14.50 -11.42
N ALA A 15 5.12 15.16 -10.53
CA ALA A 15 5.45 16.51 -10.06
C ALA A 15 6.76 16.56 -9.25
N ALA A 16 7.15 15.45 -8.62
CA ALA A 16 8.42 15.30 -7.92
C ALA A 16 9.61 14.96 -8.86
N GLY A 17 9.37 14.83 -10.17
CA GLY A 17 10.41 14.65 -11.18
C GLY A 17 10.70 13.20 -11.57
N TYR A 18 9.85 12.24 -11.17
CA TYR A 18 9.97 10.84 -11.62
C TYR A 18 9.48 10.68 -13.06
N GLY A 19 10.02 9.69 -13.77
CA GLY A 19 9.65 9.38 -15.15
C GLY A 19 8.28 8.73 -15.30
N GLU A 20 7.75 8.73 -16.53
CA GLU A 20 6.46 8.07 -16.83
C GLU A 20 6.52 6.55 -16.65
N GLU A 21 7.65 5.92 -16.99
CA GLU A 21 7.86 4.48 -16.82
C GLU A 21 7.94 4.08 -15.34
N GLU A 22 8.67 4.85 -14.54
CA GLU A 22 8.80 4.61 -13.10
C GLU A 22 7.47 4.71 -12.36
N THR A 23 6.55 5.51 -12.88
CA THR A 23 5.26 5.81 -12.24
C THR A 23 4.09 5.10 -12.90
N ALA A 24 4.35 4.15 -13.82
CA ALA A 24 3.30 3.50 -14.62
C ALA A 24 2.35 2.62 -13.79
N GLU A 25 2.84 2.06 -12.69
CA GLU A 25 2.06 1.20 -11.77
C GLU A 25 1.36 2.01 -10.65
N LEU A 26 1.59 3.33 -10.57
CA LEU A 26 1.02 4.16 -9.49
C LEU A 26 -0.45 4.55 -9.76
N ASP A 27 -1.19 4.77 -8.68
CA ASP A 27 -2.62 5.07 -8.74
C ASP A 27 -2.93 6.47 -9.27
N SER A 28 -4.08 6.59 -9.91
CA SER A 28 -4.67 7.88 -10.25
C SER A 28 -5.61 8.38 -9.14
N ILE A 29 -5.92 9.67 -9.17
CA ILE A 29 -6.86 10.27 -8.22
C ILE A 29 -8.26 9.65 -8.32
N GLU A 30 -8.68 9.20 -9.50
CA GLU A 30 -9.97 8.56 -9.72
C GLU A 30 -10.09 7.24 -8.93
N THR A 31 -9.01 6.45 -8.87
CA THR A 31 -8.99 5.21 -8.06
C THR A 31 -9.17 5.53 -6.58
N VAL A 32 -8.44 6.52 -6.06
CA VAL A 32 -8.52 6.96 -4.66
C VAL A 32 -9.94 7.44 -4.33
N GLU A 33 -10.53 8.26 -5.19
CA GLU A 33 -11.89 8.78 -5.04
C GLU A 33 -12.95 7.69 -5.11
N ALA A 34 -12.78 6.70 -6.00
CA ALA A 34 -13.70 5.58 -6.11
C ALA A 34 -13.72 4.73 -4.83
N VAL A 35 -12.54 4.37 -4.31
CA VAL A 35 -12.39 3.60 -3.06
C VAL A 35 -12.96 4.39 -1.88
N GLU A 36 -12.55 5.64 -1.72
CA GLU A 36 -13.02 6.52 -0.66
C GLU A 36 -14.56 6.70 -0.70
N GLY A 37 -15.11 6.90 -1.90
CA GLY A 37 -16.54 7.04 -2.10
C GLY A 37 -17.33 5.80 -1.69
N VAL A 38 -16.82 4.59 -1.98
CA VAL A 38 -17.44 3.34 -1.51
C VAL A 38 -17.42 3.26 0.02
N LEU A 39 -16.28 3.54 0.64
CA LEU A 39 -16.13 3.47 2.10
C LEU A 39 -17.04 4.48 2.81
N ARG A 40 -17.11 5.72 2.31
CA ARG A 40 -18.03 6.75 2.84
C ARG A 40 -19.49 6.35 2.70
N ARG A 41 -19.91 5.78 1.55
CA ARG A 41 -21.30 5.29 1.36
C ARG A 41 -21.65 4.13 2.31
N ARG A 42 -20.66 3.40 2.82
CA ARG A 42 -20.85 2.37 3.85
C ARG A 42 -20.86 2.94 5.28
N GLY A 43 -20.73 4.24 5.45
CA GLY A 43 -20.80 4.92 6.75
C GLY A 43 -19.47 5.03 7.47
N PHE A 44 -18.34 4.80 6.79
CA PHE A 44 -17.01 4.97 7.38
C PHE A 44 -16.47 6.39 7.18
N GLU A 45 -15.78 6.89 8.19
CA GLU A 45 -14.92 8.07 8.04
C GLU A 45 -13.64 7.66 7.32
N THR A 46 -13.13 8.53 6.46
CA THR A 46 -11.96 8.26 5.63
C THR A 46 -10.94 9.37 5.78
N ASP A 47 -9.67 8.98 5.74
CA ASP A 47 -8.53 9.88 5.82
C ASP A 47 -7.49 9.47 4.79
N ARG A 48 -7.23 10.35 3.83
CA ARG A 48 -6.22 10.13 2.80
C ARG A 48 -4.83 10.37 3.40
N ILE A 49 -4.10 9.29 3.67
CA ILE A 49 -2.78 9.33 4.29
C ILE A 49 -1.71 9.64 3.25
N GLY A 50 -1.78 9.00 2.08
CA GLY A 50 -0.76 9.11 1.02
C GLY A 50 0.26 7.98 1.07
N SER A 51 1.51 8.30 0.73
CA SER A 51 2.59 7.33 0.55
C SER A 51 3.09 6.74 1.86
N VAL A 52 4.00 5.75 1.76
CA VAL A 52 4.71 5.20 2.93
C VAL A 52 5.42 6.28 3.77
N ARG A 53 5.94 7.34 3.13
CA ARG A 53 6.65 8.43 3.82
C ARG A 53 5.67 9.31 4.61
N ASP A 54 4.51 9.59 4.02
CA ASP A 54 3.45 10.35 4.67
C ASP A 54 2.88 9.58 5.87
N LEU A 55 2.66 8.27 5.69
CA LEU A 55 2.26 7.38 6.77
C LEU A 55 3.27 7.40 7.91
N ALA A 56 4.56 7.22 7.61
CA ALA A 56 5.61 7.23 8.63
C ALA A 56 5.64 8.54 9.42
N ALA A 57 5.57 9.69 8.72
CA ALA A 57 5.54 11.00 9.36
C ALA A 57 4.34 11.15 10.30
N ARG A 58 3.15 10.73 9.85
CA ARG A 58 1.91 10.82 10.64
C ARG A 58 1.89 9.86 11.83
N LEU A 59 2.39 8.62 11.65
CA LEU A 59 2.54 7.65 12.74
C LEU A 59 3.44 8.16 13.86
N VAL A 60 4.57 8.80 13.49
CA VAL A 60 5.51 9.44 14.42
C VAL A 60 4.87 10.64 15.12
N ALA A 61 4.06 11.43 14.40
CA ALA A 61 3.31 12.56 14.97
C ALA A 61 2.18 12.12 15.94
N GLY A 62 1.85 10.83 15.98
CA GLY A 62 0.87 10.26 16.90
C GLY A 62 -0.48 9.91 16.29
N ASP A 63 -0.66 10.09 14.98
CA ASP A 63 -1.89 9.74 14.28
C ASP A 63 -2.13 8.23 14.33
N ARG A 64 -3.39 7.84 14.49
CA ARG A 64 -3.85 6.45 14.50
C ARG A 64 -5.16 6.32 13.73
N TRP A 65 -5.41 5.12 13.24
CA TRP A 65 -6.62 4.74 12.51
C TRP A 65 -7.13 3.41 13.05
N ASP A 66 -8.43 3.17 12.90
CA ASP A 66 -9.03 1.89 13.30
C ASP A 66 -8.69 0.76 12.32
N LEU A 67 -8.44 1.12 11.05
CA LEU A 67 -8.02 0.26 9.96
C LEU A 67 -7.33 1.13 8.89
N VAL A 68 -6.33 0.59 8.20
CA VAL A 68 -5.80 1.20 6.97
C VAL A 68 -6.15 0.35 5.77
N PHE A 69 -6.87 0.93 4.81
CA PHE A 69 -7.09 0.34 3.49
C PHE A 69 -5.87 0.66 2.63
N ASN A 70 -4.94 -0.29 2.52
CA ASN A 70 -3.66 -0.11 1.86
C ASN A 70 -3.66 -0.62 0.44
N PHE A 71 -3.28 0.22 -0.52
CA PHE A 71 -3.03 -0.16 -1.90
C PHE A 71 -1.82 0.60 -2.48
N ALA A 72 -0.92 1.05 -1.61
CA ALA A 72 0.33 1.67 -2.01
C ALA A 72 1.30 0.65 -2.63
N GLU A 73 1.91 1.02 -3.75
CA GLU A 73 2.87 0.20 -4.50
C GLU A 73 4.32 0.42 -4.03
N GLY A 74 4.66 1.66 -3.66
CA GLY A 74 6.03 2.11 -3.45
C GLY A 74 6.87 2.10 -4.73
N LEU A 75 8.06 2.71 -4.68
CA LEU A 75 8.94 2.83 -5.86
C LEU A 75 10.23 2.00 -5.78
N HIS A 76 10.71 1.67 -4.59
CA HIS A 76 12.08 1.18 -4.42
C HIS A 76 12.17 -0.04 -3.51
N GLY A 77 13.08 -0.94 -3.87
CA GLY A 77 13.37 -2.17 -3.14
C GLY A 77 12.51 -3.36 -3.57
N ILE A 78 13.03 -4.57 -3.33
CA ILE A 78 12.38 -5.82 -3.77
C ILE A 78 11.05 -6.11 -3.06
N GLY A 79 10.79 -5.47 -1.93
CA GLY A 79 9.55 -5.58 -1.15
C GLY A 79 8.83 -4.24 -1.02
N ARG A 80 8.83 -3.41 -2.07
CA ARG A 80 8.25 -2.05 -2.06
C ARG A 80 6.81 -2.02 -1.53
N GLU A 81 5.96 -2.94 -1.96
CA GLU A 81 4.55 -3.04 -1.52
C GLU A 81 4.41 -3.48 -0.05
N ALA A 82 5.42 -4.15 0.51
CA ALA A 82 5.41 -4.62 1.90
C ALA A 82 5.71 -3.50 2.92
N GLN A 83 6.20 -2.34 2.47
CA GLN A 83 6.70 -1.30 3.36
C GLN A 83 5.58 -0.69 4.23
N VAL A 84 4.41 -0.39 3.66
CA VAL A 84 3.28 0.14 4.42
C VAL A 84 2.77 -0.87 5.45
N PRO A 85 2.43 -2.13 5.08
CA PRO A 85 2.03 -3.15 6.04
C PRO A 85 3.06 -3.37 7.14
N ALA A 86 4.37 -3.32 6.84
CA ALA A 86 5.42 -3.50 7.83
C ALA A 86 5.46 -2.36 8.87
N LEU A 87 5.22 -1.11 8.44
CA LEU A 87 5.05 -0.01 9.38
C LEU A 87 3.78 -0.18 10.22
N LEU A 88 2.67 -0.60 9.63
CA LEU A 88 1.41 -0.78 10.35
C LEU A 88 1.48 -1.92 11.38
N ASP A 89 2.18 -3.01 11.07
CA ASP A 89 2.49 -4.10 12.02
C ASP A 89 3.22 -3.58 13.26
N ALA A 90 4.25 -2.74 13.06
CA ALA A 90 5.04 -2.16 14.16
C ALA A 90 4.20 -1.26 15.09
N TRP A 91 3.17 -0.61 14.55
CA TRP A 91 2.22 0.20 15.32
C TRP A 91 0.96 -0.56 15.76
N ARG A 92 0.85 -1.85 15.40
CA ARG A 92 -0.30 -2.71 15.70
C ARG A 92 -1.62 -2.15 15.17
N ILE A 93 -1.58 -1.54 13.98
CA ILE A 93 -2.75 -1.01 13.28
C ILE A 93 -3.17 -2.05 12.24
N PRO A 94 -4.43 -2.52 12.24
CA PRO A 94 -4.87 -3.49 11.25
C PRO A 94 -4.97 -2.86 9.86
N TYR A 95 -4.77 -3.67 8.83
CA TYR A 95 -4.85 -3.24 7.42
C TYR A 95 -5.48 -4.31 6.54
N THR A 96 -5.85 -3.90 5.32
CA THR A 96 -6.41 -4.78 4.30
C THR A 96 -5.34 -5.56 3.53
N PHE A 97 -5.75 -6.66 2.91
CA PHE A 97 -4.94 -7.52 2.04
C PHE A 97 -3.81 -8.26 2.76
N SER A 98 -2.72 -8.53 2.04
CA SER A 98 -1.63 -9.42 2.46
C SER A 98 -0.67 -8.76 3.44
N ASP A 99 -0.06 -9.58 4.29
CA ASP A 99 1.01 -9.17 5.21
C ASP A 99 2.35 -8.88 4.48
N PRO A 100 3.36 -8.30 5.18
CA PRO A 100 4.65 -7.97 4.56
C PRO A 100 5.40 -9.16 3.97
N LEU A 101 5.28 -10.35 4.57
CA LEU A 101 5.97 -11.55 4.12
C LEU A 101 5.40 -11.99 2.77
N VAL A 102 4.07 -12.07 2.67
CA VAL A 102 3.38 -12.48 1.45
C VAL A 102 3.65 -11.47 0.34
N LEU A 103 3.54 -10.16 0.60
CA LEU A 103 3.82 -9.12 -0.40
C LEU A 103 5.27 -9.17 -0.89
N SER A 104 6.23 -9.32 0.02
CA SER A 104 7.65 -9.46 -0.35
C SER A 104 7.90 -10.73 -1.18
N LEU A 105 7.24 -11.83 -0.81
CA LEU A 105 7.34 -13.09 -1.54
C LEU A 105 6.81 -12.93 -2.95
N THR A 106 5.59 -12.41 -3.12
CA THR A 106 4.90 -12.33 -4.42
C THR A 106 5.60 -11.39 -5.40
N LEU A 107 6.27 -10.34 -4.90
CA LEU A 107 7.10 -9.47 -5.73
C LEU A 107 8.35 -10.14 -6.28
N HIS A 108 8.97 -11.03 -5.49
CA HIS A 108 10.18 -11.72 -5.91
C HIS A 108 9.85 -13.01 -6.69
N LYS A 109 9.66 -12.88 -8.01
CA LYS A 109 9.32 -14.00 -8.92
C LYS A 109 10.12 -15.29 -8.65
N GLY A 110 11.44 -15.22 -8.45
CA GLY A 110 12.26 -16.40 -8.17
C GLY A 110 11.91 -17.13 -6.86
N MET A 111 11.50 -16.41 -5.82
CA MET A 111 11.11 -16.96 -4.52
C MET A 111 9.67 -17.45 -4.57
N THR A 112 8.76 -16.70 -5.19
CA THR A 112 7.40 -17.15 -5.49
C THR A 112 7.41 -18.51 -6.17
N LYS A 113 8.21 -18.66 -7.23
CA LYS A 113 8.31 -19.92 -7.98
C LYS A 113 8.83 -21.09 -7.15
N ARG A 114 9.71 -20.84 -6.16
CA ARG A 114 10.17 -21.90 -5.25
C ARG A 114 9.03 -22.38 -4.37
N VAL A 115 8.28 -21.46 -3.75
CA VAL A 115 7.15 -21.79 -2.87
C VAL A 115 6.01 -22.46 -3.64
N VAL A 116 5.66 -21.92 -4.81
CA VAL A 116 4.62 -22.48 -5.70
C VAL A 116 4.98 -23.90 -6.16
N ARG A 117 6.24 -24.13 -6.53
CA ARG A 117 6.73 -25.47 -6.92
C ARG A 117 6.73 -26.46 -5.75
N ASP A 118 7.09 -26.00 -4.54
CA ASP A 118 7.05 -26.82 -3.33
C ASP A 118 5.63 -27.31 -3.02
N ALA A 119 4.61 -26.49 -3.35
CA ALA A 119 3.21 -26.87 -3.30
C ALA A 119 2.74 -27.76 -4.49
N GLY A 120 3.64 -28.18 -5.38
CA GLY A 120 3.32 -29.04 -6.53
C GLY A 120 2.65 -28.33 -7.71
N ILE A 121 2.64 -26.99 -7.73
CA ILE A 121 2.01 -26.21 -8.80
C ILE A 121 3.03 -25.90 -9.92
N PRO A 122 2.71 -26.14 -11.21
CA PRO A 122 3.59 -25.81 -12.33
C PRO A 122 3.88 -24.31 -12.46
N THR A 123 5.14 -23.93 -12.76
CA THR A 123 5.59 -22.53 -12.88
C THR A 123 6.85 -22.33 -13.73
#